data_AF-A0A3B3QFL4-F1
#
_entry.id   AF-A0A3B3QFL4-F1
#
_cell.length_a   1.000
_cell.length_b   1.000
_cell.length_c   1.000
_cell.angle_alpha   90.00
_cell.angle_beta   90.00
_cell.angle_gamma   90.00
#
_symmetry.space_group_name_H-M   'P 1'
#
loop_
_entity.id
_entity.type
_entity.pdbx_description
1 polymer ?
#
loop_
_entity_poly.entity_id
_entity_poly.type
_entity_poly.pdbx_seq_one_letter_code
_entity_poly.pdbx_strand_id
1 'polypeptide(L)' 'MSAVQRMKVANEKHSKTITQRGHVQRTTRVVNEDKSPVGPWLLAFFVFVVCGSAIFQIIQSIRQGL' A
#
# COMPACT_ATOMS: atom_id res chain seq x y z
N MET A 1 35.33 -16.83 -29.52
CA MET A 1 34.67 -15.53 -29.79
C MET A 1 35.52 -14.40 -29.21
N SER A 2 36.01 -13.49 -30.06
CA SER A 2 36.97 -12.44 -29.71
C SER A 2 36.41 -11.47 -28.67
N ALA A 3 37.26 -10.92 -27.81
CA ALA A 3 36.87 -10.02 -26.71
C ALA A 3 36.05 -8.79 -27.18
N VAL A 4 36.31 -8.32 -28.40
CA VAL A 4 35.60 -7.22 -29.06
C VAL A 4 34.12 -7.56 -29.29
N GLN A 5 33.81 -8.82 -29.59
CA GLN A 5 32.43 -9.29 -29.81
C GLN A 5 31.61 -9.28 -28.51
N ARG A 6 32.28 -9.46 -27.35
CA ARG A 6 31.67 -9.44 -26.02
C ARG A 6 31.26 -8.03 -25.61
N MET A 7 32.12 -7.05 -25.89
CA MET A 7 31.85 -5.63 -25.60
C MET A 7 30.71 -5.09 -26.47
N LYS A 8 30.64 -5.47 -27.75
CA LYS A 8 29.52 -5.11 -28.64
C LYS A 8 28.17 -5.60 -28.09
N VAL A 9 28.08 -6.87 -27.70
CA VAL A 9 26.85 -7.46 -27.14
C VAL A 9 26.45 -6.79 -25.81
N ALA A 10 27.42 -6.43 -24.97
CA ALA A 10 27.14 -5.70 -23.73
C ALA A 10 26.58 -4.30 -24.00
N ASN A 11 27.16 -3.58 -24.97
CA ASN A 11 26.73 -2.23 -25.32
C ASN A 11 25.33 -2.22 -25.97
N GLU A 12 25.02 -3.21 -26.80
CA GLU A 12 23.69 -3.39 -27.40
C GLU A 12 22.62 -3.72 -26.35
N LYS A 13 22.95 -4.51 -25.32
CA LYS A 13 22.04 -4.76 -24.18
C LYS A 13 21.79 -3.49 -23.37
N HIS A 14 22.83 -2.71 -23.10
CA HIS A 14 22.72 -1.47 -22.33
C HIS A 14 21.97 -0.37 -23.09
N SER A 15 22.17 -0.27 -24.41
CA SER A 15 21.48 0.69 -25.27
C SER A 15 19.96 0.48 -25.28
N LYS A 16 19.50 -0.77 -25.21
CA LYS A 16 18.07 -1.11 -25.17
C LYS A 16 17.40 -0.63 -23.87
N THR A 17 18.13 -0.55 -22.76
CA THR A 17 17.63 -0.01 -21.49
C THR A 17 17.49 1.52 -21.50
N ILE A 18 18.30 2.22 -22.31
CA ILE A 18 18.26 3.69 -22.43
C ILE A 18 17.09 4.18 -23.27
N THR A 19 16.69 3.47 -24.33
CA THR A 19 15.53 3.82 -25.15
C THR A 19 14.21 3.23 -24.61
N GLN A 20 14.25 2.15 -23.82
CA GLN A 20 13.11 1.61 -23.06
C GLN A 20 12.96 2.29 -21.69
N ARG A 21 13.23 3.60 -21.61
CA ARG A 21 13.01 4.45 -20.43
C ARG A 21 11.52 4.45 -20.07
N GLY A 22 11.09 3.50 -19.25
CA GLY A 22 9.70 3.44 -18.82
C GLY A 22 9.34 2.33 -17.83
N HIS A 23 10.14 1.26 -17.75
CA HIS A 23 9.91 0.18 -16.78
C HIS A 23 11.16 -0.17 -15.98
N VAL A 24 11.97 0.84 -15.64
CA VAL A 24 12.76 0.71 -14.41
C VAL A 24 11.71 0.74 -13.30
N GLN A 25 11.56 -0.37 -12.58
CA GLN A 25 10.67 -0.46 -11.42
C GLN A 25 10.99 0.74 -10.55
N ARG A 26 10.13 1.77 -10.60
CA ARG A 26 10.16 2.83 -9.62
C ARG A 26 9.69 2.14 -8.36
N THR A 27 10.62 1.59 -7.60
CA THR A 27 10.41 1.30 -6.18
C THR A 27 10.36 2.65 -5.44
N THR A 28 9.58 3.60 -5.93
CA THR A 28 8.88 4.48 -5.03
C THR A 28 7.93 3.53 -4.34
N ARG A 29 8.43 2.93 -3.25
CA ARG A 29 7.70 2.58 -2.04
C ARG A 29 6.31 3.20 -2.17
N VAL A 30 5.39 2.48 -2.83
CA VAL A 30 3.98 2.73 -2.66
C VAL A 30 3.90 2.61 -1.17
N VAL A 31 3.64 3.78 -0.57
CA VAL A 31 3.59 4.00 0.86
C VAL A 31 3.07 2.72 1.45
N ASN A 32 3.89 2.05 2.28
CA ASN A 32 3.49 0.86 3.01
C ASN A 32 2.30 1.30 3.88
N GLU A 33 1.12 1.36 3.28
CA GLU A 33 -0.18 1.37 3.94
C GLU A 33 -0.36 0.03 4.68
N ASP A 34 0.48 -0.96 4.38
CA ASP A 34 0.57 -2.28 5.01
C ASP A 34 1.03 -2.26 6.47
N LYS A 35 1.34 -1.09 7.05
CA LYS A 35 1.79 -1.03 8.45
C LYS A 35 1.19 0.09 9.30
N SER A 36 -0.07 0.43 9.04
CA SER A 36 -0.91 0.78 10.19
C SER A 36 -1.06 -0.49 11.03
N PRO A 37 -0.69 -0.50 12.33
CA PRO A 37 -0.79 -1.71 13.18
C PRO A 37 -2.24 -2.22 13.31
N VAL A 38 -3.20 -1.44 12.84
CA VAL A 38 -4.62 -1.75 12.79
C VAL A 38 -5.07 -1.71 11.33
N GLY A 39 -5.64 -2.82 10.86
CA GLY A 39 -6.20 -2.90 9.51
C GLY A 39 -7.46 -2.03 9.38
N PRO A 40 -7.81 -1.56 8.16
CA PRO A 40 -9.00 -0.74 7.93
C PRO A 40 -10.29 -1.34 8.51
N TRP A 41 -10.43 -2.67 8.42
CA TRP A 41 -11.55 -3.41 9.01
C TRP A 41 -11.58 -3.36 10.52
N LEU A 42 -10.42 -3.52 11.17
CA LEU A 42 -10.31 -3.45 12.63
C LEU A 42 -10.58 -2.03 13.13
N LEU A 43 -10.11 -1.02 12.39
CA LEU A 43 -10.39 0.39 12.69
C LEU A 43 -11.88 0.69 12.58
N ALA A 44 -12.54 0.25 11.51
CA ALA A 44 -13.98 0.42 11.32
C ALA A 44 -14.78 -0.30 12.42
N PHE A 45 -14.39 -1.54 12.76
CA PHE A 45 -15.02 -2.30 13.84
C PHE A 45 -14.81 -1.61 15.20
N PHE A 46 -13.61 -1.13 15.48
CA PHE A 46 -13.29 -0.42 16.72
C PHE A 46 -14.12 0.85 16.87
N VAL A 47 -14.19 1.68 15.83
CA VAL A 47 -15.02 2.90 15.85
C VAL A 47 -16.50 2.57 15.97
N PHE A 48 -17.00 1.54 15.27
CA PHE A 48 -18.40 1.11 15.35
C PHE A 48 -18.76 0.61 16.76
N VAL A 49 -17.94 -0.24 17.37
CA VAL A 49 -18.20 -0.75 18.72
C VAL A 49 -18.14 0.38 19.75
N VAL A 50 -17.09 1.21 19.72
CA VAL A 50 -16.91 2.30 20.69
C VAL A 50 -17.99 3.38 20.54
N CYS A 51 -18.15 3.97 19.35
CA CYS A 51 -19.15 5.04 19.16
C CYS A 51 -20.58 4.49 19.12
N GLY A 52 -20.80 3.31 18.53
CA GLY A 52 -22.12 2.69 18.44
C GLY A 52 -22.66 2.31 19.82
N SER A 53 -21.83 1.79 20.72
CA SER A 53 -22.27 1.44 22.08
C SER A 53 -22.78 2.64 22.87
N ALA A 54 -22.17 3.83 22.70
CA ALA A 54 -22.65 5.05 23.32
C ALA A 54 -24.03 5.46 22.77
N ILE A 55 -24.23 5.34 21.46
CA ILE A 55 -25.53 5.62 20.83
C ILE A 55 -26.61 4.65 21.35
N PHE A 56 -26.31 3.35 21.42
CA PHE A 56 -27.25 2.37 21.95
C PHE A 56 -27.54 2.58 23.45
N GLN A 57 -26.53 2.96 24.24
CA GLN A 57 -26.71 3.32 25.64
C GLN A 57 -27.61 4.54 25.81
N ILE A 58 -27.44 5.58 24.97
CA ILE A 58 -28.30 6.78 25.01
C ILE A 58 -29.74 6.43 24.60
N ILE A 59 -29.92 5.64 23.54
CA ILE A 59 -31.26 5.21 23.10
C ILE A 59 -31.92 4.34 24.17
N GLN A 60 -31.17 3.43 24.79
CA GLN A 60 -31.67 2.61 25.90
C GLN A 60 -31.94 3.46 27.13
N SER A 61 -31.09 4.40 27.54
CA SER A 61 -31.33 5.27 28.70
C SER A 61 -32.52 6.20 28.50
N ILE A 62 -32.76 6.69 27.28
CA ILE A 62 -33.96 7.49 27.00
C ILE A 62 -35.22 6.62 26.99
N ARG A 63 -35.14 5.40 26.45
CA ARG A 63 -36.27 4.44 26.48
C ARG A 63 -36.53 3.85 27.87
N GLN A 64 -35.49 3.69 28.67
CA GLN A 64 -35.53 3.13 30.02
C GLN A 64 -35.72 4.22 31.10
N GLY A 65 -35.71 5.50 30.73
CA GLY A 65 -35.83 6.62 31.67
C GLY A 65 -34.53 6.83 32.45
N LEU A 66 -34.28 8.00 33.05
CA LEU A 66 -34.84 8.29 34.37
C LEU A 66 -35.43 7.07 35.11
#